data_AF-A0A432DLB1-F1
#
_entry.id   AF-A0A432DLB1-F1
#
_cell.length_a   1.000
_cell.length_b   1.000
_cell.length_c   1.000
_cell.angle_alpha   90.00
_cell.angle_beta   90.00
_cell.angle_gamma   90.00
#
_symmetry.space_group_name_H-M   'P 1'
#
loop_
_entity.id
_entity.type
_entity.pdbx_description
1 polymer ?
#
loop_
_entity_poly.entity_id
_entity_poly.type
_entity_poly.pdbx_seq_one_letter_code
_entity_poly.pdbx_strand_id
1 'polypeptide(L)'
;MQVPENAVVQINLVNGDGAIHDISVPEFGAKSDEIAGKEAATAIVFRANKNGTFEYLCTLPGHKAAGMFGKLIVGEPQAQIKSDALDIAQDPTAVGEPVGKREPRSLTVDLETTEVVGQLASGSTYKYWTFNDKVPGPFIRVRVGDTVTVNLSNAKEATHIHSVDFHAVTGPGGGAAVTQVPPGQTKSFTFKALHPGLFVYHCATPMVAQHITNGMYGMILVEPEGGLSKVDREFYVMQGELYTAQKHGSLGLQEFSLQKLLDENPEHLMFNGSPSALTEKYKLQANVGESVRIFFGVGGPNLTSSFHVIGEVFDKVYNQASLTSPPLTDVQTTLVPPGGAAMVEFKVDVPGNYILVDHALSRLEKGLSGILTVTGKQDPAIFHSSEKIDHSSGH
;
A
#
# COMPACT_ATOMS: atom_id res chain seq x y z
N MET A 1 0.97 -24.02 11.12
CA MET A 1 0.19 -22.78 10.90
C MET A 1 -0.44 -22.38 12.21
N GLN A 2 -0.47 -21.08 12.55
CA GLN A 2 -1.14 -20.58 13.75
C GLN A 2 -2.06 -19.42 13.37
N VAL A 3 -3.28 -19.39 13.92
CA VAL A 3 -4.32 -18.40 13.59
C VAL A 3 -5.08 -17.97 14.85
N PRO A 4 -5.61 -16.73 14.90
CA PRO A 4 -6.50 -16.31 15.97
C PRO A 4 -7.78 -17.15 16.02
N GLU A 5 -8.35 -17.28 17.21
CA GLU A 5 -9.67 -17.86 17.38
C GLU A 5 -10.73 -17.06 16.59
N ASN A 6 -11.66 -17.76 15.95
CA ASN A 6 -12.71 -17.25 15.07
C ASN A 6 -12.24 -16.61 13.75
N ALA A 7 -10.94 -16.58 13.46
CA ALA A 7 -10.45 -16.10 12.16
C ALA A 7 -11.03 -16.91 11.00
N VAL A 8 -11.33 -16.23 9.89
CA VAL A 8 -11.53 -16.89 8.59
C VAL A 8 -10.15 -17.26 8.05
N VAL A 9 -9.94 -18.54 7.79
CA VAL A 9 -8.66 -19.11 7.37
C VAL A 9 -8.79 -19.62 5.94
N GLN A 10 -7.90 -19.18 5.07
CA GLN A 10 -7.70 -19.74 3.74
C GLN A 10 -6.42 -20.58 3.71
N ILE A 11 -6.50 -21.77 3.13
CA ILE A 11 -5.33 -22.59 2.82
C ILE A 11 -5.31 -22.85 1.32
N ASN A 12 -4.26 -22.38 0.65
CA ASN A 12 -3.99 -22.65 -0.76
C ASN A 12 -3.04 -23.84 -0.87
N LEU A 13 -3.48 -24.92 -1.53
CA LEU A 13 -2.66 -26.07 -1.87
C LEU A 13 -2.22 -25.96 -3.32
N VAL A 14 -0.92 -26.05 -3.58
CA VAL A 14 -0.33 -26.12 -4.93
C VAL A 14 0.43 -27.43 -5.06
N ASN A 15 0.13 -28.19 -6.10
CA ASN A 15 0.75 -29.48 -6.36
C ASN A 15 2.16 -29.32 -6.91
N GLY A 16 3.17 -29.78 -6.17
CA GLY A 16 4.58 -29.64 -6.55
C GLY A 16 5.14 -30.78 -7.41
N ASP A 17 4.55 -31.99 -7.34
CA ASP A 17 5.15 -33.23 -7.85
C ASP A 17 4.33 -33.94 -8.93
N GLY A 18 3.04 -33.58 -9.11
CA GLY A 18 2.13 -34.17 -10.08
C GLY A 18 1.50 -35.50 -9.63
N ALA A 19 1.66 -35.90 -8.36
CA ALA A 19 0.80 -36.92 -7.76
C ALA A 19 -0.57 -36.31 -7.42
N ILE A 20 -1.60 -37.14 -7.24
CA ILE A 20 -2.91 -36.62 -6.81
C ILE A 20 -2.79 -36.20 -5.35
N HIS A 21 -3.32 -35.02 -4.99
CA HIS A 21 -3.35 -34.52 -3.61
C HIS A 21 -4.66 -33.81 -3.30
N ASP A 22 -5.03 -33.75 -2.02
CA ASP A 22 -6.02 -32.84 -1.49
C ASP A 22 -5.52 -32.23 -0.17
N ILE A 23 -6.31 -31.33 0.42
CA ILE A 23 -6.12 -30.86 1.79
C ILE A 23 -7.43 -30.86 2.55
N SER A 24 -7.41 -31.37 3.77
CA SER A 24 -8.55 -31.33 4.68
C SER A 24 -8.13 -30.89 6.07
N VAL A 25 -9.01 -30.15 6.73
CA VAL A 25 -8.96 -29.83 8.17
C VAL A 25 -10.24 -30.40 8.80
N PRO A 26 -10.24 -31.70 9.16
CA PRO A 26 -11.48 -32.44 9.48
C PRO A 26 -12.27 -31.82 10.63
N GLU A 27 -11.60 -31.28 11.64
CA GLU A 27 -12.25 -30.71 12.83
C GLU A 27 -13.04 -29.44 12.52
N PHE A 28 -12.79 -28.80 11.37
CA PHE A 28 -13.54 -27.66 10.86
C PHE A 28 -14.44 -28.00 9.66
N GLY A 29 -14.53 -29.29 9.28
CA GLY A 29 -15.34 -29.73 8.15
C GLY A 29 -14.86 -29.20 6.79
N ALA A 30 -13.60 -28.79 6.69
CA ALA A 30 -13.03 -28.20 5.49
C ALA A 30 -12.26 -29.27 4.70
N LYS A 31 -12.54 -29.38 3.39
CA LYS A 31 -11.84 -30.28 2.48
C LYS A 31 -11.84 -29.67 1.07
N SER A 32 -10.71 -29.77 0.39
CA SER A 32 -10.56 -29.32 -1.00
C SER A 32 -10.99 -30.39 -2.00
N ASP A 33 -11.12 -29.99 -3.26
CA ASP A 33 -11.09 -30.94 -4.38
C ASP A 33 -9.71 -31.63 -4.48
N GLU A 34 -9.66 -32.77 -5.16
CA GLU A 34 -8.42 -33.46 -5.52
C GLU A 34 -7.76 -32.79 -6.73
N ILE A 35 -6.44 -32.62 -6.67
CA ILE A 35 -5.63 -32.02 -7.73
C ILE A 35 -4.53 -32.97 -8.17
N ALA A 36 -4.37 -33.18 -9.49
CA ALA A 36 -3.42 -34.17 -10.04
C ALA A 36 -2.30 -33.56 -10.90
N GLY A 37 -2.50 -32.38 -11.48
CA GLY A 37 -1.49 -31.75 -12.33
C GLY A 37 -0.40 -31.07 -11.53
N LYS A 38 0.85 -31.12 -11.99
CA LYS A 38 1.91 -30.23 -11.46
C LYS A 38 1.48 -28.78 -11.64
N GLU A 39 1.64 -27.97 -10.60
CA GLU A 39 1.16 -26.58 -10.49
C GLU A 39 -0.37 -26.42 -10.46
N ALA A 40 -1.16 -27.51 -10.52
CA ALA A 40 -2.57 -27.43 -10.20
C ALA A 40 -2.73 -26.95 -8.75
N ALA A 41 -3.77 -26.17 -8.49
CA ALA A 41 -4.02 -25.60 -7.18
C ALA A 41 -5.49 -25.70 -6.81
N THR A 42 -5.75 -25.77 -5.51
CA THR A 42 -7.08 -25.69 -4.90
C THR A 42 -6.97 -24.92 -3.59
N ALA A 43 -8.10 -24.46 -3.06
CA ALA A 43 -8.14 -23.79 -1.77
C ALA A 43 -9.27 -24.33 -0.90
N ILE A 44 -9.14 -24.14 0.41
CA ILE A 44 -10.23 -24.25 1.37
C ILE A 44 -10.32 -22.96 2.18
N VAL A 45 -11.55 -22.56 2.51
CA VAL A 45 -11.83 -21.43 3.39
C VAL A 45 -12.76 -21.90 4.51
N PHE A 46 -12.40 -21.66 5.76
CA PHE A 46 -13.19 -22.07 6.91
C PHE A 46 -12.98 -21.14 8.09
N ARG A 47 -13.90 -21.18 9.07
CA ARG A 47 -13.77 -20.42 10.31
C ARG A 47 -13.08 -21.27 11.38
N ALA A 48 -12.00 -20.76 11.95
CA ALA A 48 -11.28 -21.37 13.07
C ALA A 48 -12.01 -21.15 14.41
N ASN A 49 -13.25 -21.63 14.53
CA ASN A 49 -14.16 -21.41 15.68
C ASN A 49 -13.93 -22.33 16.88
N LYS A 50 -12.78 -23.01 16.95
CA LYS A 50 -12.41 -23.93 18.04
C LYS A 50 -10.97 -23.64 18.42
N ASN A 51 -10.72 -23.33 19.69
CA ASN A 51 -9.39 -23.16 20.23
C ASN A 51 -8.70 -24.55 20.39
N GLY A 52 -7.40 -24.64 20.10
CA GLY A 52 -6.63 -25.86 20.25
C GLY A 52 -5.60 -26.10 19.14
N THR A 53 -5.07 -27.31 19.09
CA THR A 53 -4.19 -27.77 18.00
C THR A 53 -4.92 -28.85 17.21
N PHE A 54 -5.03 -28.64 15.90
CA PHE A 54 -5.75 -29.46 14.94
C PHE A 54 -4.80 -29.94 13.84
N GLU A 55 -5.20 -30.96 13.10
CA GLU A 55 -4.43 -31.46 11.96
C GLU A 55 -5.02 -30.95 10.66
N TYR A 56 -4.14 -30.55 9.73
CA TYR A 56 -4.48 -30.53 8.31
C TYR A 56 -3.73 -31.66 7.62
N LEU A 57 -4.36 -32.34 6.66
CA LEU A 57 -3.81 -33.56 6.07
C LEU A 57 -4.31 -33.80 4.64
N CYS A 58 -3.54 -34.61 3.89
CA CYS A 58 -4.00 -35.22 2.64
C CYS A 58 -4.77 -36.51 2.97
N THR A 59 -6.01 -36.59 2.48
CA THR A 59 -6.96 -37.69 2.76
C THR A 59 -6.76 -38.89 1.85
N LEU A 60 -5.92 -38.77 0.82
CA LEU A 60 -5.67 -39.85 -0.12
C LEU A 60 -5.00 -41.06 0.55
N PRO A 61 -5.34 -42.29 0.12
CA PRO A 61 -4.81 -43.51 0.71
C PRO A 61 -3.27 -43.52 0.78
N GLY A 62 -2.73 -43.67 1.99
CA GLY A 62 -1.28 -43.74 2.23
C GLY A 62 -0.57 -42.39 2.34
N HIS A 63 -1.15 -41.27 1.89
CA HIS A 63 -0.48 -39.97 1.86
C HIS A 63 -0.23 -39.42 3.27
N LYS A 64 -1.22 -39.47 4.17
CA LYS A 64 -1.01 -39.13 5.59
C LYS A 64 0.07 -40.00 6.23
N ALA A 65 0.06 -41.32 5.95
CA ALA A 65 1.04 -42.26 6.49
C ALA A 65 2.46 -41.99 5.96
N ALA A 66 2.56 -41.48 4.73
CA ALA A 66 3.81 -41.00 4.13
C ALA A 66 4.27 -39.63 4.67
N GLY A 67 3.49 -39.00 5.57
CA GLY A 67 3.85 -37.76 6.24
C GLY A 67 3.10 -36.51 5.76
N MET A 68 2.09 -36.64 4.90
CA MET A 68 1.30 -35.49 4.41
C MET A 68 0.27 -35.01 5.45
N PHE A 69 0.77 -34.48 6.56
CA PHE A 69 -0.04 -33.80 7.57
C PHE A 69 0.78 -32.69 8.25
N GLY A 70 0.08 -31.74 8.85
CA GLY A 70 0.69 -30.68 9.65
C GLY A 70 -0.25 -30.17 10.71
N LYS A 71 0.25 -29.25 11.55
CA LYS A 71 -0.49 -28.69 12.69
C LYS A 71 -1.04 -27.30 12.38
N LEU A 72 -2.34 -27.14 12.64
CA LEU A 72 -3.04 -25.88 12.77
C LEU A 72 -3.23 -25.57 14.25
N ILE A 73 -2.67 -24.47 14.74
CA ILE A 73 -2.85 -23.99 16.11
C ILE A 73 -3.85 -22.82 16.06
N VAL A 74 -4.97 -22.94 16.75
CA VAL A 74 -5.98 -21.89 16.86
C VAL A 74 -5.99 -21.40 18.30
N GLY A 75 -5.78 -20.10 18.51
CA GLY A 75 -5.74 -19.53 19.85
C GLY A 75 -5.06 -18.17 19.85
N GLU A 76 -4.52 -17.75 21.01
CA GLU A 76 -3.83 -16.46 21.08
C GLU A 76 -2.66 -16.41 20.10
N PRO A 77 -2.51 -15.31 19.34
CA PRO A 77 -1.38 -15.15 18.44
C PRO A 77 -0.07 -15.19 19.25
N GLN A 78 0.92 -15.96 18.77
CA GLN A 78 2.28 -15.80 19.28
C GLN A 78 2.72 -14.34 19.08
N ALA A 79 3.48 -13.80 20.04
CA ALA A 79 4.10 -12.49 19.90
C ALA A 79 4.80 -12.43 18.54
N GLN A 80 4.44 -11.45 17.70
CA GLN A 80 5.12 -11.20 16.43
C GLN A 80 6.63 -11.19 16.68
N ILE A 81 7.39 -11.85 15.81
CA ILE A 81 8.85 -11.76 15.86
C ILE A 81 9.17 -10.28 15.68
N LYS A 82 9.58 -9.62 16.76
CA LYS A 82 10.02 -8.23 16.71
C LYS A 82 11.19 -8.15 15.74
N SER A 83 11.00 -7.36 14.69
CA SER A 83 12.08 -7.02 13.77
C SER A 83 12.77 -5.78 14.32
N ASP A 84 14.10 -5.81 14.39
CA ASP A 84 14.92 -4.63 14.67
C ASP A 84 15.12 -3.75 13.42
N ALA A 85 14.53 -4.14 12.28
CA ALA A 85 14.62 -3.38 11.04
C ALA A 85 13.79 -2.08 11.13
N LEU A 86 14.22 -1.07 10.36
CA LEU A 86 13.57 0.23 10.35
C LEU A 86 12.13 0.12 9.85
N ASP A 87 11.20 0.82 10.50
CA ASP A 87 9.85 0.97 9.97
C ASP A 87 9.82 2.06 8.90
N ILE A 88 9.72 1.63 7.64
CA ILE A 88 9.68 2.52 6.48
C ILE A 88 8.26 3.00 6.15
N ALA A 89 7.23 2.51 6.82
CA ALA A 89 5.86 2.88 6.46
C ALA A 89 5.58 4.35 6.78
N GLN A 90 5.00 5.07 5.83
CA GLN A 90 4.60 6.47 6.01
C GLN A 90 3.24 6.57 6.71
N ASP A 91 3.15 7.48 7.68
CA ASP A 91 1.89 7.81 8.35
C ASP A 91 0.90 8.42 7.34
N PRO A 92 -0.28 7.79 7.11
CA PRO A 92 -1.25 8.30 6.16
C PRO A 92 -1.84 9.65 6.59
N THR A 93 -1.68 10.10 7.84
CA THR A 93 -2.17 11.42 8.28
C THR A 93 -1.18 12.55 8.03
N ALA A 94 0.05 12.25 7.59
CA ALA A 94 1.12 13.22 7.36
C ALA A 94 0.96 14.01 6.03
N VAL A 95 -0.19 14.67 5.85
CA VAL A 95 -0.53 15.48 4.66
C VAL A 95 -0.14 16.96 4.79
N GLY A 96 0.31 17.39 5.97
CA GLY A 96 0.57 18.79 6.30
C GLY A 96 -0.69 19.66 6.32
N GLU A 97 -0.52 20.93 6.69
CA GLU A 97 -1.63 21.87 6.85
C GLU A 97 -2.11 22.43 5.50
N PRO A 98 -3.43 22.57 5.28
CA PRO A 98 -3.97 23.31 4.14
C PRO A 98 -3.33 24.69 4.01
N VAL A 99 -2.89 25.06 2.80
CA VAL A 99 -2.13 26.31 2.60
C VAL A 99 -2.96 27.57 2.91
N GLY A 100 -4.29 27.44 2.92
CA GLY A 100 -5.24 28.49 3.22
C GLY A 100 -5.24 29.62 2.17
N LYS A 101 -5.90 30.73 2.52
CA LYS A 101 -5.96 31.94 1.68
C LYS A 101 -4.74 32.80 1.93
N ARG A 102 -3.59 32.38 1.40
CA ARG A 102 -2.35 33.17 1.42
C ARG A 102 -1.89 33.50 0.01
N GLU A 103 -1.08 34.55 -0.11
CA GLU A 103 -0.36 34.85 -1.35
C GLU A 103 0.78 33.84 -1.60
N PRO A 104 1.24 33.71 -2.87
CA PRO A 104 2.45 32.99 -3.20
C PRO A 104 3.67 33.47 -2.40
N ARG A 105 4.53 32.54 -1.99
CA ARG A 105 5.77 32.85 -1.27
C ARG A 105 6.93 31.97 -1.71
N SER A 106 8.13 32.29 -1.21
CA SER A 106 9.28 31.41 -1.32
C SER A 106 9.22 30.33 -0.24
N LEU A 107 9.46 29.08 -0.63
CA LEU A 107 9.48 27.91 0.24
C LEU A 107 10.77 27.13 0.02
N THR A 108 11.21 26.41 1.06
CA THR A 108 12.28 25.42 0.95
C THR A 108 11.71 24.05 1.27
N VAL A 109 12.09 23.06 0.47
CA VAL A 109 11.80 21.64 0.69
C VAL A 109 13.14 20.93 0.78
N ASP A 110 13.40 20.32 1.93
CA ASP A 110 14.62 19.55 2.17
C ASP A 110 14.27 18.06 2.12
N LEU A 111 14.90 17.33 1.19
CA LEU A 111 14.78 15.89 1.05
C LEU A 111 16.14 15.25 1.32
N GLU A 112 16.13 14.10 1.99
CA GLU A 112 17.31 13.27 2.19
C GLU A 112 17.07 11.89 1.60
N THR A 113 18.00 11.41 0.77
CA THR A 113 17.92 10.05 0.20
C THR A 113 18.77 9.09 1.00
N THR A 114 18.19 7.98 1.41
CA THR A 114 18.83 6.94 2.21
C THR A 114 18.61 5.56 1.62
N GLU A 115 19.56 4.65 1.88
CA GLU A 115 19.43 3.22 1.56
C GLU A 115 19.43 2.41 2.86
N VAL A 116 18.28 1.85 3.25
CA VAL A 116 18.05 1.29 4.58
C VAL A 116 17.42 -0.09 4.52
N VAL A 117 17.79 -0.97 5.45
CA VAL A 117 17.09 -2.25 5.63
C VAL A 117 15.83 -1.99 6.44
N GLY A 118 14.69 -2.05 5.75
CA GLY A 118 13.37 -1.82 6.33
C GLY A 118 12.60 -3.13 6.53
N GLN A 119 11.65 -3.10 7.46
CA GLN A 119 10.71 -4.20 7.63
C GLN A 119 9.75 -4.24 6.43
N LEU A 120 9.72 -5.38 5.73
CA LEU A 120 8.75 -5.64 4.66
C LEU A 120 7.49 -6.28 5.23
N ALA A 121 7.62 -7.38 5.96
CA ALA A 121 6.50 -8.09 6.60
C ALA A 121 6.99 -8.77 7.89
N SER A 122 6.10 -9.47 8.61
CA SER A 122 6.51 -10.21 9.81
C SER A 122 7.58 -11.26 9.46
N GLY A 123 8.75 -11.14 10.07
CA GLY A 123 9.91 -12.00 9.79
C GLY A 123 10.60 -11.77 8.44
N SER A 124 10.25 -10.73 7.67
CA SER A 124 10.84 -10.44 6.35
C SER A 124 11.31 -8.98 6.24
N THR A 125 12.48 -8.75 5.68
CA THR A 125 13.09 -7.43 5.48
C THR A 125 13.47 -7.19 4.02
N TYR A 126 13.68 -5.93 3.63
CA TYR A 126 14.13 -5.54 2.30
C TYR A 126 15.04 -4.31 2.38
N LYS A 127 15.98 -4.15 1.43
CA LYS A 127 16.81 -2.94 1.34
C LYS A 127 16.08 -1.88 0.52
N TYR A 128 15.40 -0.97 1.20
CA TYR A 128 14.67 0.15 0.60
C TYR A 128 15.61 1.31 0.26
N TRP A 129 15.24 2.07 -0.76
CA TRP A 129 15.80 3.38 -1.07
C TRP A 129 14.68 4.39 -0.93
N THR A 130 14.87 5.43 -0.13
CA THR A 130 13.76 6.28 0.31
C THR A 130 14.07 7.75 0.16
N PHE A 131 13.03 8.56 0.22
CA PHE A 131 13.14 9.96 0.63
C PHE A 131 12.74 10.03 2.11
N ASN A 132 13.67 10.46 2.98
CA ASN A 132 13.49 10.67 4.42
C ASN A 132 13.05 9.40 5.18
N ASP A 133 13.69 8.27 4.90
CA ASP A 133 13.51 6.98 5.59
C ASP A 133 12.10 6.39 5.53
N LYS A 134 11.23 6.93 4.67
CA LYS A 134 9.82 6.56 4.57
C LYS A 134 9.39 6.29 3.13
N VAL A 135 8.40 5.42 2.99
CA VAL A 135 7.74 5.07 1.74
C VAL A 135 6.21 5.20 1.91
N PRO A 136 5.54 6.05 1.12
CA PRO A 136 6.14 7.07 0.26
C PRO A 136 6.95 8.11 1.05
N GLY A 137 7.76 8.88 0.31
CA GLY A 137 8.45 10.05 0.84
C GLY A 137 7.49 11.14 1.35
N PRO A 138 8.02 12.24 1.94
CA PRO A 138 7.21 13.30 2.52
C PRO A 138 6.12 13.81 1.59
N PHE A 139 4.91 14.03 2.12
CA PHE A 139 3.87 14.77 1.39
C PHE A 139 4.26 16.24 1.35
N ILE A 140 4.46 16.78 0.16
CA ILE A 140 4.85 18.18 -0.01
C ILE A 140 3.61 18.98 -0.37
N ARG A 141 3.31 20.03 0.39
CA ARG A 141 2.11 20.85 0.21
C ARG A 141 2.47 22.30 -0.04
N VAL A 142 2.19 22.78 -1.25
CA VAL A 142 2.50 24.14 -1.71
C VAL A 142 1.27 24.77 -2.37
N ARG A 143 1.34 26.05 -2.71
CA ARG A 143 0.29 26.77 -3.43
C ARG A 143 0.76 27.07 -4.85
N VAL A 144 -0.18 27.08 -5.80
CA VAL A 144 0.08 27.65 -7.12
C VAL A 144 0.68 29.07 -6.99
N GLY A 145 1.72 29.31 -7.78
CA GLY A 145 2.51 30.54 -7.77
C GLY A 145 3.70 30.54 -6.80
N ASP A 146 3.77 29.63 -5.82
CA ASP A 146 4.91 29.54 -4.90
C ASP A 146 6.21 29.33 -5.67
N THR A 147 7.30 29.88 -5.13
CA THR A 147 8.67 29.62 -5.60
C THR A 147 9.34 28.66 -4.62
N VAL A 148 9.59 27.44 -5.04
CA VAL A 148 10.03 26.35 -4.18
C VAL A 148 11.48 26.01 -4.50
N THR A 149 12.37 26.15 -3.51
CA THR A 149 13.74 25.65 -3.56
C THR A 149 13.76 24.25 -2.97
N VAL A 150 14.14 23.26 -3.77
CA VAL A 150 14.34 21.89 -3.31
C VAL A 150 15.83 21.68 -3.06
N ASN A 151 16.19 21.24 -1.86
CA ASN A 151 17.52 20.74 -1.53
C ASN A 151 17.43 19.22 -1.41
N LEU A 152 18.19 18.50 -2.22
CA LEU A 152 18.29 17.06 -2.16
C LEU A 152 19.67 16.67 -1.64
N SER A 153 19.72 16.10 -0.45
CA SER A 153 20.92 15.52 0.14
C SER A 153 20.91 14.01 -0.06
N ASN A 154 22.06 13.43 -0.35
CA ASN A 154 22.22 11.98 -0.39
C ASN A 154 23.10 11.54 0.79
N ALA A 155 22.63 10.57 1.58
CA ALA A 155 23.35 10.06 2.73
C ALA A 155 24.77 9.62 2.36
N LYS A 156 25.72 9.76 3.29
CA LYS A 156 27.13 9.40 3.04
C LYS A 156 27.31 7.89 2.87
N GLU A 157 26.43 7.14 3.50
CA GLU A 157 26.36 5.69 3.58
C GLU A 157 25.65 5.07 2.36
N ALA A 158 24.98 5.90 1.54
CA ALA A 158 24.38 5.46 0.30
C ALA A 158 25.45 4.94 -0.67
N THR A 159 25.04 3.98 -1.51
CA THR A 159 25.91 3.37 -2.52
C THR A 159 25.57 3.83 -3.94
N HIS A 160 24.39 4.42 -4.13
CA HIS A 160 23.90 4.91 -5.41
C HIS A 160 23.84 6.44 -5.44
N ILE A 161 23.96 6.97 -6.66
CA ILE A 161 23.50 8.33 -6.95
C ILE A 161 21.97 8.33 -6.85
N HIS A 162 21.41 9.38 -6.27
CA HIS A 162 19.98 9.59 -6.22
C HIS A 162 19.62 10.95 -6.79
N SER A 163 18.37 11.09 -7.23
CA SER A 163 17.83 12.32 -7.79
C SER A 163 16.36 12.48 -7.45
N VAL A 164 15.75 13.56 -7.92
CA VAL A 164 14.31 13.77 -7.82
C VAL A 164 13.76 14.46 -9.07
N ASP A 165 12.70 13.89 -9.61
CA ASP A 165 11.82 14.41 -10.63
C ASP A 165 10.45 14.66 -9.97
N PHE A 166 9.99 15.91 -10.01
CA PHE A 166 8.64 16.28 -9.61
C PHE A 166 7.78 16.51 -10.85
N HIS A 167 6.64 15.83 -10.97
CA HIS A 167 5.73 16.08 -12.09
C HIS A 167 5.06 17.47 -12.03
N ALA A 168 5.16 18.15 -10.88
CA ALA A 168 4.75 19.55 -10.72
C ALA A 168 5.76 20.58 -11.29
N VAL A 169 6.98 20.14 -11.68
CA VAL A 169 8.05 21.04 -12.14
C VAL A 169 8.04 21.16 -13.66
N THR A 170 7.96 22.40 -14.14
CA THR A 170 8.22 22.72 -15.55
C THR A 170 9.70 23.02 -15.76
N GLY A 171 10.47 21.99 -16.12
CA GLY A 171 11.91 22.10 -16.38
C GLY A 171 12.55 20.76 -16.75
N PRO A 172 13.83 20.73 -17.14
CA PRO A 172 14.50 19.50 -17.56
C PRO A 172 14.44 18.38 -16.51
N GLY A 173 13.77 17.27 -16.88
CA GLY A 173 13.58 16.10 -16.01
C GLY A 173 12.86 16.39 -14.69
N GLY A 174 12.03 17.44 -14.62
CA GLY A 174 11.32 17.83 -13.39
C GLY A 174 12.22 18.14 -12.19
N GLY A 175 13.48 18.50 -12.44
CA GLY A 175 14.53 18.68 -11.43
C GLY A 175 15.68 17.67 -11.54
N ALA A 176 15.44 16.50 -12.12
CA ALA A 176 16.39 15.40 -12.15
C ALA A 176 17.69 15.71 -12.91
N ALA A 177 17.64 16.59 -13.91
CA ALA A 177 18.81 16.98 -14.69
C ALA A 177 19.87 17.70 -13.84
N VAL A 178 19.47 18.32 -12.73
CA VAL A 178 20.35 19.06 -11.83
C VAL A 178 20.49 18.42 -10.44
N THR A 179 19.69 17.39 -10.14
CA THR A 179 19.73 16.66 -8.87
C THR A 179 20.29 15.25 -8.96
N GLN A 180 21.16 14.93 -9.92
CA GLN A 180 21.95 13.68 -9.81
C GLN A 180 22.98 13.81 -8.68
N VAL A 181 22.64 13.43 -7.44
CA VAL A 181 23.41 13.66 -6.20
C VAL A 181 24.22 12.42 -5.80
N PRO A 182 25.56 12.48 -5.87
CA PRO A 182 26.41 11.43 -5.31
C PRO A 182 26.30 11.31 -3.78
N PRO A 183 26.61 10.15 -3.20
CA PRO A 183 26.63 9.96 -1.75
C PRO A 183 27.42 11.05 -1.01
N GLY A 184 26.85 11.56 0.09
CA GLY A 184 27.45 12.59 0.94
C GLY A 184 27.41 14.01 0.38
N GLN A 185 26.72 14.25 -0.74
CA GLN A 185 26.56 15.56 -1.35
C GLN A 185 25.13 16.08 -1.24
N THR A 186 24.97 17.37 -1.52
CA THR A 186 23.68 18.04 -1.66
C THR A 186 23.66 18.79 -2.99
N LYS A 187 22.54 18.71 -3.72
CA LYS A 187 22.26 19.59 -4.87
C LYS A 187 20.89 20.21 -4.71
N SER A 188 20.71 21.37 -5.33
CA SER A 188 19.49 22.14 -5.19
C SER A 188 19.01 22.71 -6.51
N PHE A 189 17.70 22.94 -6.61
CA PHE A 189 17.10 23.70 -7.69
C PHE A 189 15.89 24.48 -7.18
N THR A 190 15.56 25.57 -7.86
CA THR A 190 14.37 26.37 -7.54
C THR A 190 13.42 26.35 -8.73
N PHE A 191 12.14 26.12 -8.46
CA PHE A 191 11.08 26.17 -9.47
C PHE A 191 9.91 27.03 -8.99
N LYS A 192 9.07 27.48 -9.93
CA LYS A 192 7.78 28.10 -9.61
C LYS A 192 6.68 27.06 -9.83
N ALA A 193 5.79 26.88 -8.86
CA ALA A 193 4.66 25.96 -8.98
C ALA A 193 3.59 26.58 -9.91
N LEU A 194 3.63 26.24 -11.20
CA LEU A 194 2.82 26.90 -12.23
C LEU A 194 1.38 26.37 -12.33
N HIS A 195 1.16 25.11 -11.96
CA HIS A 195 -0.10 24.41 -12.19
C HIS A 195 -0.63 23.80 -10.89
N PRO A 196 -1.88 24.09 -10.50
CA PRO A 196 -2.50 23.38 -9.38
C PRO A 196 -2.83 21.94 -9.79
N GLY A 197 -2.63 21.02 -8.86
CA GLY A 197 -2.80 19.58 -9.08
C GLY A 197 -2.19 18.78 -7.94
N LEU A 198 -2.49 17.49 -7.91
CA LEU A 198 -1.76 16.52 -7.09
C LEU A 198 -0.84 15.71 -8.00
N PHE A 199 0.45 15.75 -7.72
CA PHE A 199 1.48 15.22 -8.60
C PHE A 199 2.36 14.22 -7.86
N VAL A 200 2.80 13.18 -8.54
CA VAL A 200 3.84 12.29 -8.03
C VAL A 200 5.21 12.97 -8.19
N TYR A 201 6.12 12.68 -7.28
CA TYR A 201 7.55 12.88 -7.48
C TYR A 201 8.27 11.57 -7.21
N HIS A 202 9.39 11.34 -7.88
CA HIS A 202 10.17 10.12 -7.72
C HIS A 202 11.64 10.33 -8.07
N CYS A 203 12.50 9.38 -7.69
CA CYS A 203 13.87 9.39 -8.16
C CYS A 203 13.92 9.13 -9.67
N ALA A 204 14.87 9.76 -10.37
CA ALA A 204 15.03 9.64 -11.82
C ALA A 204 16.50 9.36 -12.20
N THR A 205 17.21 8.63 -11.34
CA THR A 205 18.54 8.10 -11.64
C THR A 205 18.41 6.72 -12.31
N PRO A 206 19.15 6.40 -13.39
CA PRO A 206 19.10 5.08 -14.02
C PRO A 206 19.59 3.96 -13.10
N MET A 207 18.90 2.81 -13.01
CA MET A 207 17.63 2.47 -13.64
C MET A 207 16.44 3.02 -12.84
N VAL A 208 15.69 3.95 -13.42
CA VAL A 208 14.60 4.68 -12.74
C VAL A 208 13.59 3.74 -12.09
N ALA A 209 13.17 2.69 -12.82
CA ALA A 209 12.23 1.69 -12.31
C ALA A 209 12.73 0.98 -11.04
N GLN A 210 14.05 0.71 -10.93
CA GLN A 210 14.64 0.13 -9.72
C GLN A 210 14.61 1.11 -8.55
N HIS A 211 14.88 2.39 -8.78
CA HIS A 211 14.78 3.40 -7.73
C HIS A 211 13.35 3.56 -7.22
N ILE A 212 12.37 3.56 -8.13
CA ILE A 212 10.94 3.65 -7.78
C ILE A 212 10.50 2.43 -6.98
N THR A 213 10.74 1.20 -7.48
CA THR A 213 10.31 -0.02 -6.76
C THR A 213 10.95 -0.11 -5.37
N ASN A 214 12.18 0.36 -5.20
CA ASN A 214 12.84 0.38 -3.89
C ASN A 214 12.24 1.38 -2.89
N GLY A 215 11.30 2.24 -3.31
CA GLY A 215 10.53 3.13 -2.43
C GLY A 215 10.68 4.62 -2.71
N MET A 216 11.45 5.03 -3.73
CA MET A 216 11.72 6.45 -3.99
C MET A 216 10.61 7.13 -4.78
N TYR A 217 9.45 7.28 -4.16
CA TYR A 217 8.30 8.03 -4.68
C TYR A 217 7.55 8.75 -3.55
N GLY A 218 6.90 9.86 -3.87
CA GLY A 218 6.01 10.61 -2.98
C GLY A 218 5.07 11.51 -3.75
N MET A 219 4.28 12.34 -3.05
CA MET A 219 3.38 13.30 -3.69
C MET A 219 3.66 14.74 -3.30
N ILE A 220 3.46 15.63 -4.27
CA ILE A 220 3.38 17.07 -4.09
C ILE A 220 1.98 17.55 -4.48
N LEU A 221 1.30 18.19 -3.54
CA LEU A 221 0.05 18.93 -3.77
C LEU A 221 0.37 20.40 -4.04
N VAL A 222 0.04 20.87 -5.23
CA VAL A 222 -0.01 22.29 -5.57
C VAL A 222 -1.46 22.74 -5.44
N GLU A 223 -1.80 23.34 -4.31
CA GLU A 223 -3.16 23.82 -4.05
C GLU A 223 -3.52 25.00 -4.97
N PRO A 224 -4.78 25.06 -5.45
CA PRO A 224 -5.29 26.21 -6.20
C PRO A 224 -5.38 27.45 -5.30
N GLU A 225 -5.58 28.63 -5.90
CA GLU A 225 -5.55 29.91 -5.17
C GLU A 225 -6.53 30.02 -4.00
N GLY A 226 -7.69 29.38 -4.11
CA GLY A 226 -8.72 29.33 -3.07
C GLY A 226 -8.55 28.20 -2.06
N GLY A 227 -7.52 27.37 -2.21
CA GLY A 227 -7.35 26.09 -1.52
C GLY A 227 -8.36 25.03 -1.97
N LEU A 228 -8.25 23.84 -1.40
CA LEU A 228 -9.24 22.78 -1.60
C LEU A 228 -10.50 23.03 -0.75
N SER A 229 -11.63 22.37 -1.11
CA SER A 229 -12.81 22.34 -0.23
C SER A 229 -12.44 21.80 1.14
N LYS A 230 -13.08 22.31 2.19
CA LYS A 230 -12.85 21.78 3.54
C LYS A 230 -13.43 20.37 3.65
N VAL A 231 -12.64 19.49 4.26
CA VAL A 231 -13.06 18.16 4.72
C VAL A 231 -12.65 18.00 6.19
N ASP A 232 -13.15 16.96 6.85
CA ASP A 232 -12.86 16.70 8.27
C ASP A 232 -11.59 15.86 8.46
N ARG A 233 -11.29 14.96 7.50
CA ARG A 233 -10.09 14.10 7.49
C ARG A 233 -9.41 14.09 6.13
N GLU A 234 -8.09 14.13 6.14
CA GLU A 234 -7.26 13.98 4.94
C GLU A 234 -6.25 12.83 5.15
N PHE A 235 -6.09 11.97 4.14
CA PHE A 235 -5.14 10.86 4.17
C PHE A 235 -4.22 10.84 2.94
N TYR A 236 -2.98 10.38 3.14
CA TYR A 236 -1.93 10.21 2.15
C TYR A 236 -1.63 8.73 1.94
N VAL A 237 -2.01 8.23 0.77
CA VAL A 237 -1.83 6.83 0.41
C VAL A 237 -1.13 6.74 -0.94
N MET A 238 -0.09 5.91 -1.01
CA MET A 238 0.51 5.55 -2.30
C MET A 238 0.68 4.05 -2.45
N GLN A 239 0.39 3.56 -3.65
CA GLN A 239 0.63 2.19 -4.08
C GLN A 239 2.00 2.08 -4.75
N GLY A 240 2.71 0.99 -4.45
CA GLY A 240 3.91 0.57 -5.18
C GLY A 240 4.05 -0.94 -5.22
N GLU A 241 4.94 -1.41 -6.07
CA GLU A 241 5.30 -2.82 -6.20
C GLU A 241 6.75 -3.07 -5.80
N LEU A 242 7.02 -4.26 -5.24
CA LEU A 242 8.37 -4.80 -5.05
C LEU A 242 8.57 -6.10 -5.83
N TYR A 243 9.70 -6.15 -6.53
CA TYR A 243 10.13 -7.28 -7.35
C TYR A 243 11.25 -8.03 -6.64
N THR A 244 10.89 -8.95 -5.75
CA THR A 244 11.85 -9.73 -4.97
C THR A 244 12.19 -11.04 -5.67
N ALA A 245 13.42 -11.55 -5.51
CA ALA A 245 13.82 -12.86 -6.05
C ALA A 245 13.05 -13.99 -5.37
N GLN A 246 12.95 -13.91 -4.05
CA GLN A 246 12.15 -14.76 -3.20
C GLN A 246 10.64 -14.52 -3.43
N LYS A 247 9.81 -15.51 -3.14
CA LYS A 247 8.34 -15.40 -3.29
C LYS A 247 7.71 -14.64 -2.14
N HIS A 248 6.55 -14.04 -2.37
CA HIS A 248 5.69 -13.51 -1.32
C HIS A 248 5.54 -14.51 -0.15
N GLY A 249 5.62 -14.01 1.09
CA GLY A 249 5.53 -14.83 2.31
C GLY A 249 6.85 -15.51 2.75
N SER A 250 7.92 -15.40 1.95
CA SER A 250 9.26 -15.84 2.36
C SER A 250 9.77 -15.04 3.57
N LEU A 251 10.49 -15.70 4.48
CA LEU A 251 11.14 -15.07 5.63
C LEU A 251 12.54 -14.57 5.27
N GLY A 252 13.11 -13.72 6.11
CA GLY A 252 14.48 -13.21 6.00
C GLY A 252 14.61 -11.99 5.08
N LEU A 253 15.86 -11.67 4.72
CA LEU A 253 16.16 -10.58 3.79
C LEU A 253 15.74 -10.97 2.38
N GLN A 254 14.81 -10.23 1.81
CA GLN A 254 14.42 -10.33 0.42
C GLN A 254 15.36 -9.49 -0.44
N GLU A 255 15.64 -9.95 -1.65
CA GLU A 255 16.57 -9.33 -2.58
C GLU A 255 15.86 -8.93 -3.87
N PHE A 256 16.29 -7.84 -4.50
CA PHE A 256 15.75 -7.37 -5.77
C PHE A 256 15.96 -8.38 -6.91
N SER A 257 14.95 -8.56 -7.75
CA SER A 257 15.02 -9.34 -8.99
C SER A 257 14.81 -8.46 -10.21
N LEU A 258 15.89 -8.20 -10.96
CA LEU A 258 15.83 -7.45 -12.21
C LEU A 258 14.92 -8.15 -13.24
N GLN A 259 15.01 -9.48 -13.36
CA GLN A 259 14.20 -10.22 -14.32
C GLN A 259 12.70 -10.02 -14.05
N LYS A 260 12.25 -10.18 -12.80
CA LYS A 260 10.85 -9.98 -12.44
C LYS A 260 10.38 -8.54 -12.66
N LEU A 261 11.25 -7.55 -12.42
CA LEU A 261 10.94 -6.15 -12.72
C LEU A 261 10.69 -5.94 -14.22
N LEU A 262 11.57 -6.48 -15.07
CA LEU A 262 11.45 -6.34 -16.53
C LEU A 262 10.27 -7.13 -17.10
N ASP A 263 9.88 -8.23 -16.45
CA ASP A 263 8.70 -9.03 -16.80
C ASP A 263 7.40 -8.46 -16.19
N GLU A 264 7.47 -7.34 -15.45
CA GLU A 264 6.34 -6.73 -14.73
C GLU A 264 5.59 -7.72 -13.81
N ASN A 265 6.34 -8.64 -13.18
CA ASN A 265 5.81 -9.69 -12.31
C ASN A 265 6.22 -9.48 -10.84
N PRO A 266 5.55 -8.58 -10.08
CA PRO A 266 5.92 -8.29 -8.71
C PRO A 266 5.49 -9.38 -7.74
N GLU A 267 6.21 -9.51 -6.63
CA GLU A 267 5.87 -10.43 -5.53
C GLU A 267 5.08 -9.73 -4.43
N HIS A 268 5.31 -8.43 -4.25
CA HIS A 268 4.60 -7.64 -3.25
C HIS A 268 3.97 -6.42 -3.90
N LEU A 269 2.74 -6.13 -3.51
CA LEU A 269 2.11 -4.85 -3.73
C LEU A 269 1.66 -4.33 -2.38
N MET A 270 1.86 -3.03 -2.16
CA MET A 270 1.66 -2.45 -0.84
C MET A 270 1.19 -1.01 -0.94
N PHE A 271 0.37 -0.62 0.04
CA PHE A 271 0.18 0.79 0.36
C PHE A 271 1.23 1.22 1.38
N ASN A 272 1.80 2.41 1.20
CA ASN A 272 2.73 3.04 2.14
C ASN A 272 3.88 2.10 2.58
N GLY A 273 4.48 1.43 1.60
CA GLY A 273 5.80 0.80 1.75
C GLY A 273 5.82 -0.60 2.35
N SER A 274 4.76 -1.07 3.01
CA SER A 274 4.72 -2.44 3.53
C SER A 274 3.29 -3.00 3.57
N PRO A 275 3.06 -4.31 3.39
CA PRO A 275 1.73 -4.93 3.48
C PRO A 275 0.97 -4.64 4.79
N SER A 276 1.69 -4.41 5.90
CA SER A 276 1.07 -4.12 7.20
C SER A 276 0.91 -2.63 7.50
N ALA A 277 1.32 -1.73 6.59
CA ALA A 277 1.36 -0.30 6.81
C ALA A 277 -0.01 0.27 7.21
N LEU A 278 -1.05 -0.05 6.45
CA LEU A 278 -2.39 0.52 6.62
C LEU A 278 -3.40 -0.45 7.25
N THR A 279 -2.94 -1.58 7.77
CA THR A 279 -3.77 -2.61 8.40
C THR A 279 -3.42 -2.79 9.88
N GLU A 280 -2.12 -2.90 10.19
CA GLU A 280 -1.63 -3.15 11.55
C GLU A 280 -0.93 -1.93 12.15
N LYS A 281 -0.11 -1.21 11.36
CA LYS A 281 0.77 -0.15 11.86
C LYS A 281 0.05 1.18 12.03
N TYR A 282 -0.42 1.76 10.92
CA TYR A 282 -1.13 3.02 10.89
C TYR A 282 -2.61 2.77 10.62
N LYS A 283 -3.45 3.17 11.56
CA LYS A 283 -4.90 3.03 11.43
C LYS A 283 -5.46 4.30 10.84
N LEU A 284 -6.06 4.22 9.66
CA LEU A 284 -6.89 5.32 9.16
C LEU A 284 -8.16 5.33 10.01
N GLN A 285 -8.51 6.49 10.56
CA GLN A 285 -9.64 6.62 11.49
C GLN A 285 -10.51 7.82 11.14
N ALA A 286 -11.82 7.61 11.16
CA ALA A 286 -12.81 8.68 11.04
C ALA A 286 -14.01 8.42 11.96
N ASN A 287 -14.86 9.43 12.12
CA ASN A 287 -16.13 9.31 12.84
C ASN A 287 -17.30 9.39 11.87
N VAL A 288 -18.38 8.66 12.16
CA VAL A 288 -19.64 8.77 11.41
C VAL A 288 -20.05 10.24 11.29
N GLY A 289 -20.33 10.68 10.06
CA GLY A 289 -20.66 12.05 9.70
C GLY A 289 -19.49 12.87 9.18
N GLU A 290 -18.24 12.44 9.39
CA GLU A 290 -17.05 13.13 8.87
C GLU A 290 -16.93 12.94 7.35
N SER A 291 -16.49 14.00 6.67
CA SER A 291 -16.03 13.97 5.29
C SER A 291 -14.55 13.60 5.23
N VAL A 292 -14.23 12.60 4.41
CA VAL A 292 -12.89 12.05 4.23
C VAL A 292 -12.38 12.42 2.84
N ARG A 293 -11.12 12.84 2.75
CA ARG A 293 -10.37 12.97 1.50
C ARG A 293 -9.17 12.04 1.53
N ILE A 294 -8.94 11.30 0.45
CA ILE A 294 -7.72 10.51 0.25
C ILE A 294 -6.98 11.07 -0.94
N PHE A 295 -5.75 11.53 -0.71
CA PHE A 295 -4.75 11.76 -1.75
C PHE A 295 -4.15 10.40 -2.09
N PHE A 296 -4.47 9.88 -3.27
CA PHE A 296 -4.04 8.56 -3.71
C PHE A 296 -3.11 8.65 -4.91
N GLY A 297 -1.89 8.14 -4.78
CA GLY A 297 -0.91 8.10 -5.87
C GLY A 297 -0.44 6.67 -6.17
N VAL A 298 0.04 6.45 -7.39
CA VAL A 298 0.73 5.20 -7.73
C VAL A 298 2.17 5.55 -8.08
N GLY A 299 3.09 5.20 -7.18
CA GLY A 299 4.51 5.23 -7.48
C GLY A 299 4.84 4.20 -8.56
N GLY A 300 4.24 3.01 -8.43
CA GLY A 300 4.41 1.90 -9.38
C GLY A 300 5.64 1.05 -9.02
N PRO A 301 6.54 0.77 -9.99
CA PRO A 301 6.73 1.48 -11.25
C PRO A 301 5.79 1.12 -12.41
N ASN A 302 5.09 -0.02 -12.39
CA ASN A 302 4.48 -0.55 -13.62
C ASN A 302 2.95 -0.66 -13.58
N LEU A 303 2.35 -1.02 -12.45
CA LEU A 303 0.95 -1.45 -12.45
C LEU A 303 -0.01 -0.29 -12.18
N THR A 304 -1.01 -0.13 -13.05
CA THR A 304 -2.15 0.77 -12.82
C THR A 304 -3.02 0.21 -11.70
N SER A 305 -3.43 1.06 -10.75
CA SER A 305 -4.34 0.70 -9.67
C SER A 305 -5.80 0.91 -10.08
N SER A 306 -6.67 -0.04 -9.74
CA SER A 306 -8.13 0.14 -9.76
C SER A 306 -8.60 0.49 -8.35
N PHE A 307 -8.29 1.71 -7.89
CA PHE A 307 -8.46 2.09 -6.49
C PHE A 307 -9.93 2.14 -6.08
N HIS A 308 -10.24 1.44 -4.99
CA HIS A 308 -11.58 1.29 -4.44
C HIS A 308 -11.54 1.24 -2.91
N VAL A 309 -12.62 1.66 -2.26
CA VAL A 309 -12.85 1.50 -0.83
C VAL A 309 -14.09 0.63 -0.64
N ILE A 310 -13.89 -0.62 -0.24
CA ILE A 310 -14.98 -1.57 -0.01
C ILE A 310 -15.88 -1.02 1.09
N GLY A 311 -17.18 -0.94 0.79
CA GLY A 311 -18.21 -0.40 1.67
C GLY A 311 -18.56 1.07 1.41
N GLU A 312 -17.79 1.80 0.58
CA GLU A 312 -18.06 3.19 0.23
C GLU A 312 -18.21 3.44 -1.27
N VAL A 313 -18.79 4.59 -1.58
CA VAL A 313 -18.82 5.18 -2.93
C VAL A 313 -18.14 6.55 -2.85
N PHE A 314 -17.31 6.89 -3.83
CA PHE A 314 -16.68 8.21 -3.87
C PHE A 314 -17.70 9.27 -4.30
N ASP A 315 -18.09 10.15 -3.38
CA ASP A 315 -18.90 11.34 -3.66
C ASP A 315 -18.23 12.21 -4.75
N LYS A 316 -16.90 12.30 -4.70
CA LYS A 316 -16.10 13.00 -5.71
C LYS A 316 -14.84 12.25 -6.06
N VAL A 317 -14.53 12.23 -7.36
CA VAL A 317 -13.24 11.80 -7.90
C VAL A 317 -12.66 12.90 -8.76
N TYR A 318 -11.55 13.47 -8.31
CA TYR A 318 -10.71 14.36 -9.10
C TYR A 318 -9.85 13.49 -10.01
N ASN A 319 -10.44 13.11 -11.14
CA ASN A 319 -9.83 12.20 -12.11
C ASN A 319 -8.51 12.77 -12.62
N GLN A 320 -7.50 11.90 -12.76
CA GLN A 320 -6.11 12.27 -13.10
C GLN A 320 -5.53 13.37 -12.18
N ALA A 321 -6.08 13.51 -10.97
CA ALA A 321 -5.70 14.55 -10.02
C ALA A 321 -5.82 16.00 -10.54
N SER A 322 -6.69 16.24 -11.53
CA SER A 322 -6.99 17.60 -12.00
C SER A 322 -7.80 18.35 -10.94
N LEU A 323 -7.22 19.45 -10.41
CA LEU A 323 -7.89 20.33 -9.44
C LEU A 323 -8.61 21.53 -10.08
N THR A 324 -8.54 21.64 -11.41
CA THR A 324 -9.18 22.71 -12.18
C THR A 324 -10.42 22.24 -12.92
N SER A 325 -10.52 20.94 -13.20
CA SER A 325 -11.73 20.33 -13.76
C SER A 325 -12.74 20.04 -12.65
N PRO A 326 -14.05 20.12 -12.92
CA PRO A 326 -15.04 19.58 -12.00
C PRO A 326 -14.77 18.10 -11.72
N PRO A 327 -14.84 17.64 -10.46
CA PRO A 327 -14.69 16.22 -10.16
C PRO A 327 -15.87 15.43 -10.73
N LEU A 328 -15.62 14.17 -11.07
CA LEU A 328 -16.69 13.20 -11.29
C LEU A 328 -17.41 12.96 -9.95
N THR A 329 -18.68 12.57 -9.99
CA THR A 329 -19.47 12.25 -8.78
C THR A 329 -19.96 10.80 -8.81
N ASP A 330 -20.22 10.24 -7.64
CA ASP A 330 -20.87 8.93 -7.46
C ASP A 330 -20.09 7.77 -8.13
N VAL A 331 -18.77 7.74 -7.92
CA VAL A 331 -17.86 6.81 -8.57
C VAL A 331 -17.44 5.68 -7.62
N GLN A 332 -17.63 4.44 -8.03
CA GLN A 332 -17.26 3.26 -7.21
C GLN A 332 -15.75 3.00 -7.17
N THR A 333 -15.04 3.22 -8.27
CA THR A 333 -13.64 2.82 -8.46
C THR A 333 -13.01 3.75 -9.48
N THR A 334 -11.76 4.17 -9.24
CA THR A 334 -11.03 5.02 -10.17
C THR A 334 -9.72 4.38 -10.61
N LEU A 335 -9.38 4.51 -11.89
CA LEU A 335 -8.10 4.06 -12.41
C LEU A 335 -7.02 5.10 -12.15
N VAL A 336 -5.89 4.68 -11.62
CA VAL A 336 -4.73 5.55 -11.36
C VAL A 336 -3.47 4.89 -11.92
N PRO A 337 -2.85 5.46 -12.98
CA PRO A 337 -1.68 4.88 -13.62
C PRO A 337 -0.41 5.07 -12.77
N PRO A 338 0.66 4.29 -12.97
CA PRO A 338 1.96 4.58 -12.37
C PRO A 338 2.47 5.96 -12.79
N GLY A 339 3.07 6.68 -11.83
CA GLY A 339 3.40 8.10 -12.00
C GLY A 339 2.18 9.03 -11.98
N GLY A 340 0.98 8.50 -11.81
CA GLY A 340 -0.26 9.26 -11.70
C GLY A 340 -0.80 9.33 -10.27
N ALA A 341 -1.78 10.20 -10.10
CA ALA A 341 -2.53 10.33 -8.86
C ALA A 341 -4.02 10.59 -9.13
N ALA A 342 -4.83 10.41 -8.09
CA ALA A 342 -6.20 10.86 -7.99
C ALA A 342 -6.44 11.39 -6.58
N MET A 343 -7.47 12.22 -6.43
CA MET A 343 -7.98 12.61 -5.12
C MET A 343 -9.45 12.21 -5.05
N VAL A 344 -9.83 11.53 -3.98
CA VAL A 344 -11.21 11.09 -3.76
C VAL A 344 -11.76 11.71 -2.48
N GLU A 345 -13.05 12.02 -2.48
CA GLU A 345 -13.78 12.47 -1.30
C GLU A 345 -15.04 11.64 -1.13
N PHE A 346 -15.38 11.33 0.13
CA PHE A 346 -16.64 10.69 0.51
C PHE A 346 -16.98 11.00 1.97
N LYS A 347 -18.25 10.94 2.32
CA LYS A 347 -18.71 11.02 3.70
C LYS A 347 -18.91 9.62 4.27
N VAL A 348 -18.44 9.38 5.50
CA VAL A 348 -18.65 8.09 6.17
C VAL A 348 -19.95 8.11 6.97
N ASP A 349 -20.97 7.41 6.49
CA ASP A 349 -22.33 7.53 7.04
C ASP A 349 -22.70 6.44 8.05
N VAL A 350 -21.97 5.31 8.07
CA VAL A 350 -22.18 4.22 9.02
C VAL A 350 -20.85 3.77 9.63
N PRO A 351 -20.82 3.24 10.87
CA PRO A 351 -19.59 2.77 11.47
C PRO A 351 -19.25 1.36 10.96
N GLY A 352 -17.96 1.10 10.74
CA GLY A 352 -17.45 -0.14 10.16
C GLY A 352 -15.97 -0.06 9.81
N ASN A 353 -15.41 -1.16 9.32
CA ASN A 353 -14.10 -1.15 8.67
C ASN A 353 -14.31 -1.07 7.16
N TYR A 354 -13.72 -0.05 6.54
CA TYR A 354 -13.76 0.18 5.12
C TYR A 354 -12.40 -0.17 4.53
N ILE A 355 -12.40 -1.03 3.51
CA ILE A 355 -11.15 -1.66 3.05
C ILE A 355 -10.67 -0.99 1.77
N LEU A 356 -9.52 -0.31 1.86
CA LEU A 356 -8.82 0.24 0.71
C LEU A 356 -8.20 -0.92 -0.07
N VAL A 357 -8.47 -0.99 -1.37
CA VAL A 357 -7.95 -2.02 -2.27
C VAL A 357 -7.62 -1.46 -3.64
N ASP A 358 -6.80 -2.23 -4.35
CA ASP A 358 -6.79 -2.24 -5.80
C ASP A 358 -7.67 -3.39 -6.28
N HIS A 359 -8.71 -3.07 -7.04
CA HIS A 359 -9.75 -4.03 -7.43
C HIS A 359 -9.27 -5.08 -8.45
N ALA A 360 -8.01 -5.03 -8.90
CA ALA A 360 -7.33 -6.23 -9.38
C ALA A 360 -6.97 -7.15 -8.19
N LEU A 361 -8.02 -7.77 -7.61
CA LEU A 361 -8.02 -8.32 -6.25
C LEU A 361 -7.01 -9.44 -5.96
N SER A 362 -6.44 -10.09 -6.98
CA SER A 362 -5.30 -11.01 -6.76
C SER A 362 -4.11 -10.32 -6.08
N ARG A 363 -4.06 -8.98 -6.11
CA ARG A 363 -3.05 -8.14 -5.43
C ARG A 363 -3.23 -8.11 -3.90
N LEU A 364 -4.44 -8.37 -3.39
CA LEU A 364 -4.70 -8.50 -1.95
C LEU A 364 -3.88 -9.66 -1.37
N GLU A 365 -3.82 -10.79 -2.09
CA GLU A 365 -2.99 -11.97 -1.74
C GLU A 365 -1.48 -11.70 -1.80
N LYS A 366 -1.08 -10.56 -2.38
CA LYS A 366 0.32 -10.06 -2.42
C LYS A 366 0.58 -8.93 -1.41
N GLY A 367 -0.38 -8.62 -0.55
CA GLY A 367 -0.26 -7.67 0.55
C GLY A 367 -0.97 -6.32 0.39
N LEU A 368 -1.69 -6.10 -0.72
CA LEU A 368 -2.24 -4.78 -1.05
C LEU A 368 -3.62 -4.56 -0.42
N SER A 369 -3.64 -4.10 0.83
CA SER A 369 -4.86 -3.71 1.54
C SER A 369 -4.60 -2.59 2.55
N GLY A 370 -5.64 -1.86 2.90
CA GLY A 370 -5.63 -0.89 4.00
C GLY A 370 -7.01 -0.83 4.67
N ILE A 371 -7.06 -0.38 5.92
CA ILE A 371 -8.29 -0.33 6.71
C ILE A 371 -8.53 1.10 7.20
N LEU A 372 -9.67 1.66 6.81
CA LEU A 372 -10.27 2.84 7.40
C LEU A 372 -11.32 2.39 8.43
N THR A 373 -11.00 2.56 9.71
CA THR A 373 -11.94 2.27 10.80
C THR A 373 -12.79 3.50 11.10
N VAL A 374 -14.11 3.35 10.96
CA VAL A 374 -15.08 4.40 11.26
C VAL A 374 -15.84 4.03 12.53
N THR A 375 -15.86 4.95 13.49
CA THR A 375 -16.60 4.78 14.75
C THR A 375 -17.75 5.77 14.87
N GLY A 376 -18.83 5.38 15.53
CA GLY A 376 -19.99 6.25 15.71
C GLY A 376 -21.27 5.48 15.94
N LYS A 377 -22.40 6.19 15.85
CA LYS A 377 -23.72 5.57 15.96
C LYS A 377 -24.09 4.91 14.64
N GLN A 378 -24.66 3.71 14.72
CA GLN A 378 -25.29 3.05 13.58
C GLN A 378 -26.49 3.88 13.08
N ASP A 379 -26.69 3.90 11.77
CA ASP A 379 -27.90 4.44 11.14
C ASP A 379 -28.66 3.32 10.41
N PRO A 380 -29.70 2.73 11.05
CA PRO A 380 -30.48 1.64 10.45
C PRO A 380 -31.23 2.04 9.17
N ALA A 381 -31.42 3.35 8.92
CA ALA A 381 -32.05 3.81 7.69
C ALA A 381 -31.12 3.65 6.47
N ILE A 382 -29.80 3.59 6.70
CA ILE A 382 -28.78 3.43 5.66
C ILE A 382 -28.38 1.96 5.55
N PHE A 383 -28.01 1.31 6.66
CA PHE A 383 -27.63 -0.10 6.68
C PHE A 383 -28.16 -0.79 7.93
N HIS A 384 -28.95 -1.85 7.73
CA HIS A 384 -29.41 -2.72 8.80
C HIS A 384 -29.45 -4.17 8.31
N SER A 385 -29.30 -5.10 9.25
CA SER A 385 -29.46 -6.53 8.98
C SER A 385 -30.06 -7.21 10.20
N SER A 386 -30.88 -8.25 9.97
CA SER A 386 -31.27 -9.18 11.03
C SER A 386 -30.14 -10.14 11.41
N GLU A 387 -29.13 -10.26 10.54
CA GLU A 387 -27.94 -11.07 10.77
C GLU A 387 -26.93 -10.30 11.62
N LYS A 388 -26.18 -11.01 12.47
CA LYS A 388 -25.08 -10.42 13.23
C LYS A 388 -23.91 -10.09 12.31
N ILE A 389 -23.30 -8.92 12.51
CA ILE A 389 -22.04 -8.58 11.86
C ILE A 389 -20.97 -9.58 12.30
N ASP A 390 -20.34 -10.23 11.32
CA ASP A 390 -19.18 -11.07 11.56
C ASP A 390 -17.92 -10.20 11.57
N HIS A 391 -17.50 -9.79 12.77
CA HIS A 391 -16.27 -9.01 12.98
C HIS A 391 -14.98 -9.76 12.59
N SER A 392 -15.07 -11.06 12.26
CA SER A 392 -13.96 -11.88 11.78
C SER A 392 -13.99 -12.13 10.27
N SER A 393 -14.92 -11.50 9.54
CA SER A 393 -15.04 -11.63 8.08
C SER A 393 -13.89 -10.96 7.31
N GLY A 394 -13.10 -10.10 7.98
CA GLY A 394 -12.09 -9.25 7.33
C GLY A 394 -12.67 -7.93 6.80
N HIS A 395 -13.96 -7.69 7.01
CA HIS A 395 -14.70 -6.47 6.67
C HIS A 395 -15.39 -5.88 7.90
#